data_AF-A0A836VYL4-F1
#
_entry.id   AF-A0A836VYL4-F1
#
_cell.length_a   1.000
_cell.length_b   1.000
_cell.length_c   1.000
_cell.angle_alpha   90.00
_cell.angle_beta   90.00
_cell.angle_gamma   90.00
#
_symmetry.space_group_name_H-M   'P 1'
#
loop_
_entity.id
_entity.type
_entity.pdbx_description
1 polymer ?
#
loop_
_entity_poly.entity_id
_entity_poly.type
_entity_poly.pdbx_seq_one_letter_code
_entity_poly.pdbx_strand_id
1 'polypeptide(L)'
;MSNQWNSGIHDRELKQQICEIGRRIYQRGFAAANDGNISLRVGENAVLCTPTMICKGFMTPEDICAVDMDGNQIAGQRKRTSEILLHLTIMKHRPDVKAVVHCHPPHATAFSIAGEPIPQCVLLEVEIFMGEVPIAPYATPGTPEFAETVLPFLKATNTIILKNHGTVSFGKDVQDAYWKTEILDSYCRMLMLARQLGRIDYFTETETRELLELKQRLGFDDPRFHLEDCDLCANNLLRKGYQEKAPEPTAFPAPPSYPCRLRSNGQPAPDDAASEPDLEQLVQAITDQVMDALTQSAG
;
A
#
# COMPACT_ATOMS: atom_id res chain seq x y z
N MET A 1 -33.70 -22.48 16.54
CA MET A 1 -32.35 -22.03 16.17
C MET A 1 -32.43 -20.53 15.96
N SER A 2 -32.07 -19.73 16.96
CA SER A 2 -32.16 -18.27 16.91
C SER A 2 -31.06 -17.70 16.02
N ASN A 3 -31.38 -17.44 14.76
CA ASN A 3 -30.51 -16.73 13.82
C ASN A 3 -30.33 -15.27 14.28
N GLN A 4 -29.35 -15.02 15.15
CA GLN A 4 -28.94 -13.68 15.62
C GLN A 4 -28.06 -12.96 14.58
N TRP A 5 -28.52 -12.88 13.34
CA TRP A 5 -27.91 -11.99 12.34
C TRP A 5 -28.33 -10.54 12.63
N ASN A 6 -27.92 -9.97 13.76
CA ASN A 6 -28.11 -8.53 13.94
C ASN A 6 -27.07 -7.86 14.83
N SER A 7 -26.39 -6.90 14.22
CA SER A 7 -26.17 -5.60 14.85
C SER A 7 -26.11 -4.43 13.84
N GLY A 8 -26.01 -4.68 12.52
CA GLY A 8 -25.91 -3.58 11.53
C GLY A 8 -26.38 -3.88 10.09
N ILE A 9 -26.98 -5.03 9.80
CA ILE A 9 -27.41 -5.39 8.42
C ILE A 9 -28.50 -4.44 7.89
N HIS A 10 -29.33 -3.93 8.79
CA HIS A 10 -30.39 -2.96 8.48
C HIS A 10 -30.00 -1.52 8.80
N ASP A 11 -28.75 -1.28 9.19
CA ASP A 11 -28.26 0.05 9.51
C ASP A 11 -28.21 0.91 8.23
N ARG A 12 -29.02 1.97 8.23
CA ARG A 12 -29.14 2.86 7.08
C ARG A 12 -27.90 3.74 6.92
N GLU A 13 -27.24 4.13 8.01
CA GLU A 13 -26.06 4.98 7.98
C GLU A 13 -24.86 4.24 7.39
N LEU A 14 -24.64 2.99 7.80
CA LEU A 14 -23.57 2.15 7.22
C LEU A 14 -23.77 1.93 5.71
N LYS A 15 -25.02 1.73 5.29
CA LYS A 15 -25.37 1.61 3.87
C LYS A 15 -25.15 2.92 3.12
N GLN A 16 -25.47 4.06 3.74
CA GLN A 16 -25.20 5.38 3.17
C GLN A 16 -23.70 5.64 3.00
N GLN A 17 -22.86 5.21 3.95
CA GLN A 17 -21.40 5.30 3.82
C GLN A 17 -20.89 4.52 2.60
N ILE A 18 -21.40 3.30 2.37
CA ILE A 18 -21.06 2.51 1.17
C ILE A 18 -21.49 3.24 -0.11
N CYS A 19 -22.70 3.82 -0.14
CA CYS A 19 -23.19 4.56 -1.29
C CYS A 19 -22.36 5.83 -1.57
N GLU A 20 -21.95 6.55 -0.52
CA GLU A 20 -21.10 7.73 -0.63
C GLU A 20 -19.72 7.38 -1.18
N ILE A 21 -19.09 6.29 -0.73
CA ILE A 21 -17.83 5.83 -1.32
C ILE A 21 -18.01 5.37 -2.76
N GLY A 22 -19.12 4.68 -3.08
CA GLY A 22 -19.47 4.34 -4.46
C GLY A 22 -19.59 5.55 -5.37
N ARG A 23 -20.20 6.64 -4.87
CA ARG A 23 -20.28 7.94 -5.54
C ARG A 23 -18.91 8.55 -5.80
N ARG A 24 -18.01 8.53 -4.83
CA ARG A 24 -16.65 9.06 -4.98
C ARG A 24 -15.81 8.28 -5.97
N ILE A 25 -15.83 6.94 -5.88
CA ILE A 25 -15.14 6.05 -6.84
C ILE A 25 -15.61 6.33 -8.26
N TYR A 26 -16.92 6.44 -8.48
CA TYR A 26 -17.47 6.76 -9.80
C TYR A 26 -17.05 8.17 -10.28
N GLN A 27 -17.15 9.19 -9.42
CA GLN A 27 -16.77 10.57 -9.77
C GLN A 27 -15.27 10.74 -10.09
N ARG A 28 -14.41 9.93 -9.46
CA ARG A 28 -12.98 9.89 -9.77
C ARG A 28 -12.66 9.12 -11.06
N GLY A 29 -13.63 8.44 -11.65
CA GLY A 29 -13.41 7.55 -12.79
C GLY A 29 -12.67 6.26 -12.43
N PHE A 30 -12.72 5.84 -11.16
CA PHE A 30 -12.13 4.58 -10.70
C PHE A 30 -13.04 3.37 -10.96
N ALA A 31 -14.27 3.61 -11.37
CA ALA A 31 -15.21 2.58 -11.77
C ALA A 31 -15.86 2.96 -13.11
N ALA A 32 -15.71 2.11 -14.12
CA ALA A 32 -16.35 2.23 -15.42
C ALA A 32 -17.67 1.44 -15.44
N ALA A 33 -18.76 2.12 -15.81
CA ALA A 33 -20.10 1.56 -15.91
C ALA A 33 -20.60 0.92 -14.59
N ASN A 34 -20.40 -0.39 -14.40
CA ASN A 34 -20.96 -1.18 -13.30
C ASN A 34 -19.92 -2.03 -12.56
N ASP A 35 -18.64 -1.79 -12.83
CA ASP A 35 -17.51 -2.47 -12.18
C ASP A 35 -17.29 -1.99 -10.73
N GLY A 36 -16.24 -2.56 -10.12
CA GLY A 36 -15.91 -2.34 -8.72
C GLY A 36 -16.93 -2.95 -7.75
N ASN A 37 -16.55 -2.99 -6.48
CA ASN A 37 -17.44 -3.39 -5.40
C ASN A 37 -16.87 -2.98 -4.04
N ILE A 38 -17.78 -2.79 -3.08
CA ILE A 38 -17.46 -2.33 -1.73
C ILE A 38 -18.15 -3.26 -0.75
N SER A 39 -17.47 -3.60 0.34
CA SER A 39 -18.07 -4.35 1.44
C SER A 39 -17.68 -3.81 2.81
N LEU A 40 -18.56 -4.02 3.79
CA LEU A 40 -18.35 -3.66 5.18
C LEU A 40 -18.87 -4.77 6.09
N ARG A 41 -18.00 -5.35 6.93
CA ARG A 41 -18.35 -6.33 7.96
C ARG A 41 -19.17 -5.65 9.06
N VAL A 42 -20.30 -6.26 9.40
CA VAL A 42 -21.22 -5.81 10.45
C VAL A 42 -21.45 -6.95 11.43
N GLY A 43 -21.10 -6.72 12.69
CA GLY A 43 -21.07 -7.77 13.71
C GLY A 43 -20.04 -8.87 13.39
N GLU A 44 -20.29 -10.07 13.92
CA GLU A 44 -19.32 -11.17 13.80
C GLU A 44 -19.42 -11.90 12.46
N ASN A 45 -20.63 -12.15 11.96
CA ASN A 45 -20.85 -13.13 10.88
C ASN A 45 -21.49 -12.56 9.61
N ALA A 46 -21.71 -11.24 9.52
CA ALA A 46 -22.38 -10.63 8.38
C ALA A 46 -21.54 -9.54 7.70
N VAL A 47 -21.73 -9.38 6.40
CA VAL A 47 -21.03 -8.40 5.57
C VAL A 47 -22.03 -7.70 4.65
N LEU A 48 -22.16 -6.39 4.78
CA LEU A 48 -22.82 -5.54 3.79
C LEU A 48 -21.96 -5.50 2.52
N CYS A 49 -22.58 -5.57 1.34
CA CYS A 49 -21.86 -5.45 0.09
C CYS A 49 -22.69 -4.81 -1.01
N THR A 50 -22.00 -4.18 -1.96
CA THR A 50 -22.64 -3.63 -3.16
C THR A 50 -23.18 -4.75 -4.05
N PRO A 51 -24.31 -4.54 -4.74
CA PRO A 51 -24.81 -5.51 -5.70
C PRO A 51 -23.99 -5.51 -7.00
N THR A 52 -24.14 -6.60 -7.76
CA THR A 52 -23.60 -6.71 -9.12
C THR A 52 -24.44 -5.91 -10.12
N MET A 53 -23.87 -5.58 -11.28
CA MET A 53 -24.56 -4.97 -12.44
C MET A 53 -25.23 -3.61 -12.15
N ILE A 54 -24.70 -2.82 -11.21
CA ILE A 54 -25.13 -1.44 -10.97
C ILE A 54 -23.93 -0.49 -10.95
N CYS A 55 -24.13 0.72 -11.46
CA CYS A 55 -23.19 1.83 -11.29
C CYS A 55 -23.08 2.20 -9.81
N LYS A 56 -21.86 2.15 -9.28
CA LYS A 56 -21.60 2.47 -7.87
C LYS A 56 -21.93 3.92 -7.52
N GLY A 57 -21.95 4.81 -8.51
CA GLY A 57 -22.32 6.21 -8.32
C GLY A 57 -23.81 6.47 -8.12
N PHE A 58 -24.68 5.51 -8.43
CA PHE A 58 -26.15 5.69 -8.41
C PHE A 58 -26.85 4.74 -7.43
N MET A 59 -26.10 4.04 -6.59
CA MET A 59 -26.67 3.15 -5.58
C MET A 59 -27.44 3.94 -4.52
N THR A 60 -28.54 3.37 -4.04
CA THR A 60 -29.21 3.80 -2.82
C THR A 60 -29.00 2.77 -1.70
N PRO A 61 -29.23 3.13 -0.43
CA PRO A 61 -29.15 2.18 0.68
C PRO A 61 -30.00 0.92 0.49
N GLU A 62 -31.13 1.02 -0.20
CA GLU A 62 -32.03 -0.08 -0.50
C GLU A 62 -31.43 -1.10 -1.49
N ASP A 63 -30.44 -0.70 -2.29
CA ASP A 63 -29.71 -1.58 -3.20
C ASP A 63 -28.67 -2.45 -2.47
N ILE A 64 -28.22 -2.04 -1.28
CA ILE A 64 -27.14 -2.72 -0.55
C ILE A 64 -27.58 -4.09 -0.06
N CYS A 65 -26.77 -5.09 -0.39
CA CYS A 65 -26.97 -6.49 -0.04
C CYS A 65 -26.26 -6.84 1.26
N ALA A 66 -26.57 -8.00 1.84
CA ALA A 66 -25.78 -8.59 2.91
C ALA A 66 -25.54 -10.08 2.65
N VAL A 67 -24.36 -10.54 3.01
CA VAL A 67 -23.96 -11.94 2.95
C VAL A 67 -23.50 -12.43 4.32
N ASP A 68 -23.53 -13.74 4.53
CA ASP A 68 -22.78 -14.39 5.61
C ASP A 68 -21.28 -14.50 5.25
N MET A 69 -20.47 -15.01 6.19
CA MET A 69 -19.04 -15.20 5.97
C MET A 69 -18.71 -16.26 4.92
N ASP A 70 -19.67 -17.04 4.43
CA ASP A 70 -19.49 -18.02 3.36
C ASP A 70 -19.94 -17.48 1.99
N GLY A 71 -20.44 -16.24 1.96
CA GLY A 71 -20.84 -15.55 0.74
C GLY A 71 -22.27 -15.85 0.30
N ASN A 72 -23.06 -16.52 1.15
CA ASN A 72 -24.48 -16.72 0.92
C ASN A 72 -25.22 -15.43 1.21
N GLN A 73 -26.08 -15.01 0.29
CA GLN A 73 -26.86 -13.79 0.46
C GLN A 73 -27.96 -14.01 1.51
N ILE A 74 -27.92 -13.21 2.57
CA ILE A 74 -28.86 -13.27 3.70
C ILE A 74 -29.84 -12.09 3.74
N ALA A 75 -29.53 -10.99 3.03
CA ALA A 75 -30.44 -9.85 2.87
C ALA A 75 -30.16 -9.05 1.58
N GLY A 76 -31.12 -8.20 1.19
CA GLY A 76 -31.08 -7.35 -0.01
C GLY A 76 -31.90 -7.93 -1.17
N GLN A 77 -32.47 -7.05 -1.99
CA GLN A 77 -33.31 -7.45 -3.13
C GLN A 77 -32.51 -7.72 -4.41
N ARG A 78 -31.34 -7.10 -4.55
CA ARG A 78 -30.43 -7.31 -5.68
C ARG A 78 -29.50 -8.46 -5.42
N LYS A 79 -28.88 -8.98 -6.49
CA LYS A 79 -27.84 -9.99 -6.37
C LYS A 79 -26.54 -9.32 -5.89
N ARG A 80 -25.93 -9.87 -4.84
CA ARG A 80 -24.61 -9.44 -4.33
C ARG A 80 -23.52 -9.45 -5.42
N THR A 81 -22.42 -8.73 -5.21
CA THR A 81 -21.27 -8.72 -6.14
C THR A 81 -20.75 -10.14 -6.45
N SER A 82 -20.31 -10.39 -7.68
CA SER A 82 -19.68 -11.66 -8.09
C SER A 82 -18.41 -11.97 -7.31
N GLU A 83 -17.72 -10.94 -6.82
CA GLU A 83 -16.38 -11.03 -6.23
C GLU A 83 -16.36 -11.01 -4.70
N ILE A 84 -17.50 -11.31 -4.08
CA ILE A 84 -17.60 -11.29 -2.63
C ILE A 84 -16.60 -12.23 -1.95
N LEU A 85 -16.19 -13.31 -2.62
CA LEU A 85 -15.19 -14.24 -2.11
C LEU A 85 -13.84 -13.57 -1.85
N LEU A 86 -13.40 -12.64 -2.70
CA LEU A 86 -12.16 -11.88 -2.49
C LEU A 86 -12.23 -11.10 -1.16
N HIS A 87 -13.35 -10.41 -0.94
CA HIS A 87 -13.57 -9.59 0.25
C HIS A 87 -13.61 -10.43 1.51
N LEU A 88 -14.34 -11.56 1.46
CA LEU A 88 -14.46 -12.48 2.59
C LEU A 88 -13.14 -13.18 2.90
N THR A 89 -12.36 -13.57 1.89
CA THR A 89 -11.03 -14.16 2.09
C THR A 89 -10.10 -13.21 2.83
N ILE A 90 -10.10 -11.91 2.46
CA ILE A 90 -9.34 -10.88 3.18
C ILE A 90 -9.82 -10.79 4.64
N MET A 91 -11.12 -10.62 4.87
CA MET A 91 -11.68 -10.46 6.22
C MET A 91 -11.52 -11.70 7.13
N LYS A 92 -11.47 -12.90 6.55
CA LYS A 92 -11.20 -14.16 7.28
C LYS A 92 -9.76 -14.24 7.76
N HIS A 93 -8.80 -13.78 6.94
CA HIS A 93 -7.37 -13.82 7.27
C HIS A 93 -6.89 -12.59 8.06
N ARG A 94 -7.65 -11.48 8.00
CA ARG A 94 -7.38 -10.23 8.71
C ARG A 94 -8.61 -9.80 9.53
N PRO A 95 -8.77 -10.30 10.77
CA PRO A 95 -9.94 -9.97 11.62
C PRO A 95 -10.07 -8.47 11.96
N ASP A 96 -8.96 -7.74 11.90
CA ASP A 96 -8.87 -6.29 12.07
C ASP A 96 -9.49 -5.51 10.89
N VAL A 97 -9.55 -6.12 9.71
CA VAL A 97 -10.18 -5.54 8.52
C VAL A 97 -11.71 -5.64 8.64
N LYS A 98 -12.38 -4.50 8.48
CA LYS A 98 -13.84 -4.42 8.41
C LYS A 98 -14.34 -4.01 7.04
N ALA A 99 -13.58 -3.25 6.26
CA ALA A 99 -14.01 -2.81 4.95
C ALA A 99 -13.01 -3.20 3.86
N VAL A 100 -13.55 -3.47 2.68
CA VAL A 100 -12.79 -3.79 1.47
C VAL A 100 -13.40 -3.02 0.31
N VAL A 101 -12.55 -2.38 -0.48
CA VAL A 101 -12.89 -1.63 -1.68
C VAL A 101 -12.10 -2.25 -2.83
N HIS A 102 -12.82 -2.73 -3.84
CA HIS A 102 -12.25 -3.15 -5.11
C HIS A 102 -12.76 -2.23 -6.22
N CYS A 103 -11.86 -1.73 -7.05
CA CYS A 103 -12.20 -0.91 -8.22
C CYS A 103 -11.04 -0.89 -9.23
N HIS A 104 -11.18 -0.12 -10.30
CA HIS A 104 -10.28 -0.09 -11.45
C HIS A 104 -9.70 1.32 -11.68
N PRO A 105 -8.95 1.88 -10.71
CA PRO A 105 -8.32 3.18 -10.87
C PRO A 105 -7.35 3.17 -12.07
N PRO A 106 -7.48 4.09 -13.05
CA PRO A 106 -6.81 3.95 -14.35
C PRO A 106 -5.27 3.91 -14.29
N HIS A 107 -4.64 4.71 -13.44
CA HIS A 107 -3.18 4.80 -13.41
C HIS A 107 -2.60 3.56 -12.73
N ALA A 108 -3.13 3.15 -11.58
CA ALA A 108 -2.68 1.92 -10.93
C ALA A 108 -2.98 0.66 -11.77
N THR A 109 -4.12 0.65 -12.47
CA THR A 109 -4.45 -0.43 -13.41
C THR A 109 -3.50 -0.46 -14.61
N ALA A 110 -2.97 0.69 -15.05
CA ALA A 110 -1.95 0.72 -16.11
C ALA A 110 -0.66 0.01 -15.70
N PHE A 111 -0.17 0.20 -14.46
CA PHE A 111 0.98 -0.55 -13.92
C PHE A 111 0.68 -2.06 -13.89
N SER A 112 -0.53 -2.44 -13.45
CA SER A 112 -0.98 -3.83 -13.47
C SER A 112 -0.89 -4.46 -14.86
N ILE A 113 -1.44 -3.78 -15.89
CA ILE A 113 -1.43 -4.25 -17.28
C ILE A 113 0.00 -4.38 -17.78
N ALA A 114 0.84 -3.37 -17.53
CA ALA A 114 2.25 -3.38 -17.90
C ALA A 114 3.06 -4.48 -17.19
N GLY A 115 2.61 -4.94 -16.01
CA GLY A 115 3.43 -5.80 -15.16
C GLY A 115 4.59 -5.05 -14.53
N GLU A 116 4.43 -3.74 -14.39
CA GLU A 116 5.43 -2.86 -13.84
C GLU A 116 5.19 -2.75 -12.33
N PRO A 117 6.16 -3.15 -11.48
CA PRO A 117 6.04 -2.94 -10.04
C PRO A 117 6.01 -1.44 -9.73
N ILE A 118 5.35 -1.07 -8.64
CA ILE A 118 5.31 0.32 -8.20
C ILE A 118 6.63 0.66 -7.50
N PRO A 119 7.39 1.66 -7.98
CA PRO A 119 8.60 2.10 -7.30
C PRO A 119 8.33 2.55 -5.86
N GLN A 120 9.21 2.20 -4.93
CA GLN A 120 9.23 2.74 -3.57
C GLN A 120 10.32 3.81 -3.44
N CYS A 121 10.36 4.47 -2.28
CA CYS A 121 11.33 5.51 -1.94
C CYS A 121 11.30 6.71 -2.88
N VAL A 122 10.11 7.13 -3.31
CA VAL A 122 9.94 8.33 -4.16
C VAL A 122 9.07 9.40 -3.50
N LEU A 123 7.95 8.99 -2.89
CA LEU A 123 6.98 9.94 -2.33
C LEU A 123 6.70 9.67 -0.86
N LEU A 124 6.90 10.70 -0.03
CA LEU A 124 6.76 10.67 1.43
C LEU A 124 5.41 10.09 1.88
N GLU A 125 4.31 10.55 1.29
CA GLU A 125 2.94 10.12 1.63
C GLU A 125 2.78 8.60 1.49
N VAL A 126 3.38 8.01 0.45
CA VAL A 126 3.26 6.58 0.15
C VAL A 126 4.10 5.76 1.12
N GLU A 127 5.32 6.20 1.42
CA GLU A 127 6.19 5.52 2.39
C GLU A 127 5.56 5.47 3.79
N ILE A 128 4.90 6.57 4.20
CA ILE A 128 4.25 6.66 5.50
C ILE A 128 2.93 5.87 5.53
N PHE A 129 2.01 6.11 4.59
CA PHE A 129 0.63 5.62 4.72
C PHE A 129 0.34 4.27 4.05
N MET A 130 1.21 3.83 3.14
CA MET A 130 0.96 2.63 2.34
C MET A 130 2.04 1.58 2.47
N GLY A 131 3.30 1.98 2.30
CA GLY A 131 4.40 1.04 2.06
C GLY A 131 4.28 0.39 0.69
N GLU A 132 4.74 -0.86 0.58
CA GLU A 132 4.75 -1.57 -0.70
C GLU A 132 3.36 -2.06 -1.13
N VAL A 133 3.13 -2.02 -2.44
CA VAL A 133 1.92 -2.52 -3.09
C VAL A 133 2.27 -3.65 -4.06
N PRO A 134 1.90 -4.90 -3.75
CA PRO A 134 2.16 -6.02 -4.62
C PRO A 134 1.20 -6.10 -5.81
N ILE A 135 1.63 -6.86 -6.82
CA ILE A 135 0.78 -7.29 -7.94
C ILE A 135 0.45 -8.78 -7.79
N ALA A 136 -0.75 -9.10 -7.29
CA ALA A 136 -1.18 -10.49 -7.17
C ALA A 136 -1.24 -11.17 -8.56
N PRO A 137 -0.86 -12.47 -8.66
CA PRO A 137 -0.95 -13.22 -9.91
C PRO A 137 -2.36 -13.21 -10.52
N TYR A 138 -2.43 -13.35 -11.84
CA TYR A 138 -3.71 -13.43 -12.54
C TYR A 138 -4.44 -14.74 -12.22
N ALA A 139 -5.73 -14.63 -11.95
CA ALA A 139 -6.70 -15.71 -11.91
C ALA A 139 -8.06 -15.15 -12.37
N THR A 140 -8.98 -16.02 -12.77
CA THR A 140 -10.29 -15.60 -13.28
C THR A 140 -11.13 -14.96 -12.16
N PRO A 141 -11.61 -13.71 -12.31
CA PRO A 141 -12.41 -13.04 -11.29
C PRO A 141 -13.66 -13.82 -10.89
N GLY A 142 -14.03 -13.72 -9.60
CA GLY A 142 -15.21 -14.37 -9.04
C GLY A 142 -15.05 -15.86 -8.70
N THR A 143 -13.87 -16.45 -8.88
CA THR A 143 -13.58 -17.83 -8.45
C THR A 143 -12.86 -17.88 -7.09
N PRO A 144 -12.89 -19.01 -6.37
CA PRO A 144 -12.10 -19.20 -5.15
C PRO A 144 -10.59 -19.01 -5.38
N GLU A 145 -10.07 -19.51 -6.51
CA GLU A 145 -8.64 -19.42 -6.84
C GLU A 145 -8.21 -17.95 -6.97
N PHE A 146 -9.05 -17.08 -7.53
CA PHE A 146 -8.81 -15.65 -7.57
C PHE A 146 -8.81 -14.99 -6.19
N ALA A 147 -9.68 -15.42 -5.28
CA ALA A 147 -9.65 -14.91 -3.92
C ALA A 147 -8.39 -15.36 -3.15
N GLU A 148 -7.82 -16.51 -3.49
CA GLU A 148 -6.61 -17.04 -2.85
C GLU A 148 -5.32 -16.36 -3.30
N THR A 149 -5.30 -15.69 -4.47
CA THR A 149 -4.08 -15.04 -4.99
C THR A 149 -3.57 -13.92 -4.10
N VAL A 150 -4.42 -13.33 -3.24
CA VAL A 150 -4.03 -12.24 -2.34
C VAL A 150 -3.42 -12.73 -1.02
N LEU A 151 -3.64 -13.99 -0.63
CA LEU A 151 -3.25 -14.54 0.67
C LEU A 151 -1.79 -14.33 1.05
N PRO A 152 -0.80 -14.50 0.14
CA PRO A 152 0.60 -14.31 0.48
C PRO A 152 0.95 -12.89 0.91
N PHE A 153 0.13 -11.90 0.53
CA PHE A 153 0.41 -10.48 0.71
C PHE A 153 -0.31 -9.86 1.92
N LEU A 154 -1.34 -10.53 2.46
CA LEU A 154 -2.25 -9.94 3.46
C LEU A 154 -1.59 -9.56 4.79
N LYS A 155 -0.40 -10.10 5.10
CA LYS A 155 0.33 -9.72 6.32
C LYS A 155 1.15 -8.44 6.16
N ALA A 156 1.49 -8.07 4.93
CA ALA A 156 2.47 -7.04 4.66
C ALA A 156 1.86 -5.71 4.21
N THR A 157 0.65 -5.73 3.66
CA THR A 157 0.02 -4.54 3.08
C THR A 157 -1.48 -4.52 3.29
N ASN A 158 -2.08 -3.35 3.07
CA ASN A 158 -3.52 -3.15 3.03
C ASN A 158 -4.03 -2.78 1.63
N THR A 159 -3.16 -2.83 0.62
CA THR A 159 -3.47 -2.48 -0.77
C THR A 159 -2.75 -3.43 -1.70
N ILE A 160 -3.48 -4.02 -2.65
CA ILE A 160 -2.94 -5.00 -3.60
C ILE A 160 -3.45 -4.64 -4.99
N ILE A 161 -2.55 -4.66 -5.98
CA ILE A 161 -2.90 -4.63 -7.39
C ILE A 161 -3.22 -6.05 -7.84
N LEU A 162 -4.26 -6.21 -8.64
CA LEU A 162 -4.68 -7.47 -9.24
C LEU A 162 -4.25 -7.47 -10.71
N LYS A 163 -3.35 -8.39 -11.10
CA LYS A 163 -2.75 -8.44 -12.45
C LYS A 163 -3.83 -8.41 -13.54
N ASN A 164 -3.72 -7.48 -14.49
CA ASN A 164 -4.64 -7.28 -15.62
C ASN A 164 -6.11 -7.06 -15.21
N HIS A 165 -6.36 -6.49 -14.02
CA HIS A 165 -7.70 -6.33 -13.50
C HIS A 165 -7.92 -4.96 -12.83
N GLY A 166 -7.33 -4.72 -11.67
CA GLY A 166 -7.64 -3.54 -10.86
C GLY A 166 -6.90 -3.50 -9.54
N THR A 167 -7.51 -2.91 -8.52
CA THR A 167 -6.95 -2.83 -7.17
C THR A 167 -7.94 -3.35 -6.13
N VAL A 168 -7.41 -3.86 -5.02
CA VAL A 168 -8.18 -4.13 -3.81
C VAL A 168 -7.48 -3.49 -2.63
N SER A 169 -8.20 -2.67 -1.88
CA SER A 169 -7.71 -2.04 -0.65
C SER A 169 -8.65 -2.34 0.51
N PHE A 170 -8.10 -2.39 1.71
CA PHE A 170 -8.83 -2.81 2.89
C PHE A 170 -8.44 -2.02 4.14
N GLY A 171 -9.33 -1.99 5.12
CA GLY A 171 -9.20 -1.08 6.25
C GLY A 171 -10.20 -1.32 7.37
N LYS A 172 -10.11 -0.49 8.41
CA LYS A 172 -10.98 -0.53 9.59
C LYS A 172 -12.40 -0.01 9.32
N ASP A 173 -12.56 0.78 8.26
CA ASP A 173 -13.83 1.32 7.78
C ASP A 173 -13.75 1.62 6.28
N VAL A 174 -14.89 1.92 5.66
CA VAL A 174 -15.00 2.08 4.19
C VAL A 174 -14.18 3.28 3.69
N GLN A 175 -14.03 4.32 4.51
CA GLN A 175 -13.28 5.51 4.15
C GLN A 175 -11.77 5.24 4.17
N ASP A 176 -11.28 4.55 5.21
CA ASP A 176 -9.88 4.10 5.31
C ASP A 176 -9.50 3.14 4.18
N ALA A 177 -10.39 2.22 3.78
CA ALA A 177 -10.16 1.37 2.62
C ALA A 177 -10.10 2.19 1.32
N TYR A 178 -11.02 3.14 1.12
CA TYR A 178 -11.09 3.99 -0.07
C TYR A 178 -9.88 4.92 -0.21
N TRP A 179 -9.44 5.57 0.87
CA TRP A 179 -8.28 6.49 0.85
C TRP A 179 -7.01 5.82 0.34
N LYS A 180 -6.78 4.55 0.68
CA LYS A 180 -5.64 3.80 0.16
C LYS A 180 -5.69 3.65 -1.37
N THR A 181 -6.87 3.43 -1.94
CA THR A 181 -7.02 3.42 -3.40
C THR A 181 -6.75 4.81 -4.01
N GLU A 182 -7.23 5.89 -3.39
CA GLU A 182 -6.95 7.25 -3.87
C GLU A 182 -5.46 7.59 -3.85
N ILE A 183 -4.77 7.27 -2.75
CA ILE A 183 -3.33 7.48 -2.61
C ILE A 183 -2.58 6.70 -3.69
N LEU A 184 -2.95 5.43 -3.91
CA LEU A 184 -2.30 4.55 -4.88
C LEU A 184 -2.42 5.09 -6.30
N ASP A 185 -3.63 5.45 -6.74
CA ASP A 185 -3.82 5.94 -8.11
C ASP A 185 -3.16 7.30 -8.33
N SER A 186 -3.26 8.19 -7.35
CA SER A 186 -2.57 9.49 -7.37
C SER A 186 -1.06 9.31 -7.51
N TYR A 187 -0.49 8.36 -6.77
CA TYR A 187 0.93 8.04 -6.85
C TYR A 187 1.33 7.48 -8.22
N CYS A 188 0.58 6.51 -8.74
CA CYS A 188 0.82 5.95 -10.06
C CYS A 188 0.75 7.03 -11.15
N ARG A 189 -0.21 7.96 -11.05
CA ARG A 189 -0.29 9.13 -11.94
C ARG A 189 0.96 10.00 -11.87
N MET A 190 1.42 10.33 -10.66
CA MET A 190 2.61 11.15 -10.46
C MET A 190 3.86 10.46 -11.00
N LEU A 191 4.02 9.14 -10.80
CA LEU A 191 5.11 8.35 -11.35
C LEU A 191 5.12 8.37 -12.88
N MET A 192 3.96 8.18 -13.52
CA MET A 192 3.83 8.27 -14.98
C MET A 192 4.21 9.67 -15.50
N LEU A 193 3.79 10.73 -14.81
CA LEU A 193 4.13 12.11 -15.16
C LEU A 193 5.62 12.40 -14.95
N ALA A 194 6.20 11.98 -13.82
CA ALA A 194 7.63 12.11 -13.55
C ALA A 194 8.46 11.37 -14.61
N ARG A 195 8.00 10.19 -15.03
CA ARG A 195 8.65 9.44 -16.12
C ARG A 195 8.64 10.19 -17.44
N GLN A 196 7.56 10.90 -17.76
CA GLN A 196 7.46 11.76 -18.95
C GLN A 196 8.42 12.97 -18.88
N LEU A 197 8.71 13.47 -17.67
CA LEU A 197 9.74 14.50 -17.45
C LEU A 197 11.17 13.96 -17.59
N GLY A 198 11.33 12.63 -17.65
CA GLY A 198 12.59 11.96 -18.01
C GLY A 198 13.43 11.48 -16.84
N ARG A 199 13.06 11.75 -15.59
CA ARG A 199 13.79 11.29 -14.40
C ARG A 199 12.88 11.04 -13.21
N ILE A 200 13.32 10.17 -12.32
CA ILE A 200 12.72 9.92 -11.01
C ILE A 200 13.84 10.01 -10.00
N ASP A 201 13.58 10.76 -8.95
CA ASP A 201 14.52 10.98 -7.86
C ASP A 201 14.08 10.13 -6.68
N TYR A 202 14.99 9.35 -6.13
CA TYR A 202 14.72 8.46 -5.02
C TYR A 202 15.26 9.06 -3.74
N PHE A 203 14.57 8.81 -2.63
CA PHE A 203 15.10 9.10 -1.31
C PHE A 203 16.41 8.38 -1.08
N THR A 204 17.33 9.11 -0.47
CA THR A 204 18.56 8.58 0.10
C THR A 204 18.28 7.60 1.23
N GLU A 205 19.32 6.88 1.68
CA GLU A 205 19.20 5.99 2.83
C GLU A 205 18.74 6.75 4.09
N THR A 206 19.35 7.91 4.35
CA THR A 206 19.03 8.75 5.52
C THR A 206 17.58 9.20 5.49
N GLU A 207 17.11 9.75 4.35
CA GLU A 207 15.71 10.18 4.21
C GLU A 207 14.74 9.02 4.40
N THR A 208 15.02 7.87 3.80
CA THR A 208 14.18 6.67 3.96
C THR A 208 14.08 6.22 5.43
N ARG A 209 15.19 6.30 6.18
CA ARG A 209 15.21 5.96 7.61
C ARG A 209 14.42 6.96 8.45
N GLU A 210 14.58 8.26 8.20
CA GLU A 210 13.81 9.31 8.87
C GLU A 210 12.30 9.14 8.65
N LEU A 211 11.88 8.77 7.43
CA LEU A 211 10.48 8.47 7.14
C LEU A 211 9.97 7.24 7.89
N LEU A 212 10.79 6.21 8.04
CA LEU A 212 10.43 5.01 8.78
C LEU A 212 10.30 5.30 10.29
N GLU A 213 11.18 6.12 10.85
CA GLU A 213 11.06 6.61 12.24
C GLU A 213 9.82 7.50 12.44
N LEU A 214 9.54 8.38 11.48
CA LEU A 214 8.33 9.20 11.51
C LEU A 214 7.06 8.33 11.46
N LYS A 215 7.03 7.32 10.60
CA LYS A 215 5.94 6.35 10.50
C LYS A 215 5.69 5.66 11.85
N GLN A 216 6.75 5.24 12.53
CA GLN A 216 6.67 4.64 13.86
C GLN A 216 6.10 5.61 14.90
N ARG A 217 6.57 6.87 14.92
CA ARG A 217 6.08 7.92 15.83
C ARG A 217 4.60 8.25 15.61
N LEU A 218 4.12 8.16 14.37
CA LEU A 218 2.72 8.36 14.01
C LEU A 218 1.83 7.15 14.34
N GLY A 219 2.42 6.03 14.81
CA GLY A 219 1.71 4.83 15.21
C GLY A 219 1.28 3.94 14.04
N PHE A 220 1.86 4.12 12.86
CA PHE A 220 1.66 3.21 11.74
C PHE A 220 2.62 2.04 11.86
N ASP A 221 2.08 0.82 11.73
CA ASP A 221 2.90 -0.38 11.62
C ASP A 221 3.48 -0.52 10.20
N ASP A 222 4.64 -1.14 10.10
CA ASP A 222 5.33 -1.43 8.85
C ASP A 222 6.05 -2.78 8.99
N PRO A 223 5.93 -3.69 8.01
CA PRO A 223 6.65 -4.95 8.04
C PRO A 223 8.16 -4.80 8.26
N ARG A 224 8.77 -3.69 7.79
CA ARG A 224 10.20 -3.41 7.94
C ARG A 224 10.63 -3.27 9.41
N PHE A 225 9.72 -3.00 10.35
CA PHE A 225 10.03 -2.96 11.79
C PHE A 225 10.30 -4.34 12.39
N HIS A 226 9.86 -5.41 11.73
CA HIS A 226 9.81 -6.76 12.31
C HIS A 226 10.77 -7.75 11.64
N LEU A 227 11.72 -7.25 10.84
CA LEU A 227 12.58 -8.08 9.99
C LEU A 227 14.05 -7.69 10.13
N GLU A 228 14.89 -8.72 10.20
CA GLU A 228 16.34 -8.55 10.27
C GLU A 228 16.96 -8.35 8.87
N ASP A 229 16.44 -9.05 7.86
CA ASP A 229 16.93 -9.05 6.47
C ASP A 229 15.87 -8.49 5.49
N CYS A 230 15.59 -7.18 5.58
CA CYS A 230 14.85 -6.46 4.54
C CYS A 230 15.71 -5.42 3.81
N ASP A 231 15.21 -4.96 2.67
CA ASP A 231 15.72 -3.79 1.99
C ASP A 231 14.66 -2.68 2.09
N LEU A 232 15.10 -1.48 2.50
CA LEU A 232 14.22 -0.36 2.81
C LEU A 232 13.43 0.11 1.58
N CYS A 233 13.98 -0.08 0.38
CA CYS A 233 13.49 0.48 -0.87
C CYS A 233 13.20 -0.58 -1.95
N ALA A 234 13.77 -1.78 -1.85
CA ALA A 234 13.36 -2.92 -2.67
C ALA A 234 12.95 -4.09 -1.79
N ASN A 235 11.74 -4.59 -1.99
CA ASN A 235 11.12 -5.43 -1.00
C ASN A 235 11.49 -6.91 -1.13
N ASN A 236 12.19 -7.43 -0.12
CA ASN A 236 12.44 -8.87 0.00
C ASN A 236 11.26 -9.65 0.60
N LEU A 237 10.26 -8.95 1.16
CA LEU A 237 9.10 -9.58 1.82
C LEU A 237 8.10 -10.20 0.86
N LEU A 238 7.72 -9.44 -0.16
CA LEU A 238 6.69 -9.88 -1.11
C LEU A 238 7.25 -10.86 -2.13
N ARG A 239 8.58 -10.97 -2.25
CA ARG A 239 9.29 -11.96 -3.08
C ARG A 239 8.80 -13.39 -2.87
N LYS A 240 8.53 -13.79 -1.62
CA LYS A 240 7.96 -15.12 -1.32
C LYS A 240 6.56 -15.31 -1.91
N GLY A 241 5.77 -14.24 -1.98
CA GLY A 241 4.41 -14.26 -2.53
C GLY A 241 4.36 -14.35 -4.06
N TYR A 242 5.40 -13.90 -4.76
CA TYR A 242 5.47 -13.92 -6.23
C TYR A 242 5.88 -15.27 -6.83
N GLN A 243 6.44 -16.19 -6.03
CA GLN A 243 6.99 -17.47 -6.53
C GLN A 243 7.90 -17.23 -7.76
N GLU A 244 7.59 -17.83 -8.92
CA GLU A 244 8.34 -17.70 -10.18
C GLU A 244 7.87 -16.54 -11.08
N LYS A 245 6.80 -15.82 -10.71
CA LYS A 245 6.14 -14.81 -11.57
C LYS A 245 6.17 -13.42 -10.94
N ALA A 246 7.37 -12.94 -10.61
CA ALA A 246 7.55 -11.57 -10.15
C ALA A 246 7.31 -10.56 -11.29
N PRO A 247 6.73 -9.38 -11.00
CA PRO A 247 6.77 -8.23 -11.89
C PRO A 247 8.23 -7.84 -12.18
N GLU A 248 8.54 -7.56 -13.43
CA GLU A 248 9.89 -7.15 -13.86
C GLU A 248 9.87 -5.65 -14.18
N PRO A 249 10.68 -4.81 -13.51
CA PRO A 249 10.71 -3.39 -13.78
C PRO A 249 11.36 -3.13 -15.14
N THR A 250 10.61 -2.50 -16.05
CA THR A 250 11.07 -2.15 -17.40
C THR A 250 10.91 -0.67 -17.68
N ALA A 251 9.86 -0.05 -17.13
CA ALA A 251 9.56 1.36 -17.37
C ALA A 251 10.30 2.28 -16.38
N PHE A 252 10.52 1.83 -15.15
CA PHE A 252 11.15 2.59 -14.08
C PHE A 252 12.55 2.02 -13.75
N PRO A 253 13.55 2.86 -13.44
CA PRO A 253 14.81 2.35 -12.90
C PRO A 253 14.53 1.61 -11.59
N ALA A 254 15.37 0.61 -11.28
CA ALA A 254 15.26 -0.07 -10.00
C ALA A 254 15.48 0.95 -8.87
N PRO A 255 14.67 0.91 -7.80
CA PRO A 255 14.93 1.73 -6.63
C PRO A 255 16.31 1.38 -6.04
N PRO A 256 16.95 2.32 -5.31
CA PRO A 256 18.16 1.97 -4.56
C PRO A 256 17.87 0.85 -3.56
N SER A 257 18.90 0.10 -3.16
CA SER A 257 18.79 -0.98 -2.17
C SER A 257 19.54 -0.58 -0.90
N TYR A 258 18.84 -0.51 0.23
CA TYR A 258 19.44 -0.16 1.51
C TYR A 258 19.14 -1.21 2.58
N PRO A 259 20.14 -1.66 3.37
CA PRO A 259 19.92 -2.69 4.38
C PRO A 259 18.98 -2.19 5.49
N CYS A 260 17.97 -2.99 5.84
CA CYS A 260 16.96 -2.61 6.83
C CYS A 260 17.46 -2.40 8.24
N ARG A 261 18.67 -2.86 8.61
CA ARG A 261 19.16 -2.89 10.00
C ARG A 261 18.82 -1.56 10.69
N LEU A 262 17.77 -1.59 11.52
CA LEU A 262 17.51 -0.55 12.49
C LEU A 262 18.66 -0.70 13.48
N ARG A 263 19.46 0.36 13.66
CA ARG A 263 20.55 0.30 14.61
C ARG A 263 19.94 -0.07 15.95
N SER A 264 20.42 -1.16 16.56
CA SER A 264 20.11 -1.44 17.95
C SER A 264 20.40 -0.17 18.75
N ASN A 265 19.43 0.32 19.52
CA ASN A 265 19.57 1.51 20.37
C ASN A 265 20.98 1.56 20.98
N GLY A 266 21.82 2.48 20.47
CA GLY A 266 23.20 2.67 20.92
C GLY A 266 24.32 2.39 19.91
N GLN A 267 24.06 2.03 18.65
CA GLN A 267 25.11 2.03 17.62
C GLN A 267 25.09 3.31 16.78
N PRO A 268 26.23 4.03 16.63
CA PRO A 268 26.32 5.18 15.75
C PRO A 268 26.22 4.78 14.28
N ALA A 269 26.18 5.78 13.40
CA ALA A 269 26.03 5.55 11.97
C ALA A 269 27.13 4.70 11.37
N PRO A 270 26.82 3.87 10.34
CA PRO A 270 27.85 3.57 9.39
C PRO A 270 28.20 4.92 8.78
N ASP A 271 29.36 5.41 9.19
CA ASP A 271 30.01 6.66 8.85
C ASP A 271 29.50 7.26 7.53
N ASP A 272 29.05 8.51 7.53
CA ASP A 272 29.85 9.64 7.01
C ASP A 272 31.37 9.39 6.97
N ALA A 273 31.80 8.33 6.29
CA ALA A 273 33.18 8.06 5.94
C ALA A 273 33.49 8.75 4.60
N ALA A 274 33.10 10.02 4.48
CA ALA A 274 34.11 10.99 4.11
C ALA A 274 34.80 11.31 5.44
N SER A 275 35.88 10.59 5.75
CA SER A 275 36.77 10.94 6.85
C SER A 275 37.02 12.44 6.77
N GLU A 276 36.47 13.24 7.69
CA GLU A 276 37.07 14.53 7.98
C GLU A 276 38.52 14.20 8.34
N PRO A 277 39.50 14.55 7.49
CA PRO A 277 40.87 14.28 7.84
C PRO A 277 41.12 15.09 9.11
N ASP A 278 41.37 14.35 10.19
CA ASP A 278 41.68 14.79 11.55
C ASP A 278 42.07 16.27 11.57
N LEU A 279 41.05 17.14 11.78
CA LEU A 279 41.19 18.58 11.64
C LEU A 279 42.25 19.09 12.61
N GLU A 280 42.45 18.40 13.74
CA GLU A 280 43.53 18.65 14.68
C GLU A 280 44.90 18.31 14.09
N GLN A 281 45.06 17.20 13.37
CA GLN A 281 46.32 16.90 12.66
C GLN A 281 46.61 17.90 11.55
N LEU A 282 45.59 18.35 10.81
CA LEU A 282 45.77 19.35 9.76
C LEU A 282 46.12 20.73 10.35
N VAL A 283 45.44 21.13 11.42
CA VAL A 283 45.74 22.36 12.17
C VAL A 283 47.14 22.28 12.77
N GLN A 284 47.55 21.14 13.32
CA GLN A 284 48.89 20.94 13.87
C GLN A 284 49.96 21.04 12.77
N ALA A 285 49.76 20.35 11.64
CA ALA A 285 50.71 20.39 10.52
C ALA A 285 50.86 21.81 9.91
N ILE A 286 49.76 22.56 9.80
CA ILE A 286 49.80 23.95 9.33
C ILE A 286 50.50 24.84 10.36
N THR A 287 50.23 24.64 11.65
CA THR A 287 50.86 25.40 12.73
C THR A 287 52.37 25.17 12.75
N ASP A 288 52.83 23.93 12.62
CA ASP A 288 54.25 23.59 12.59
C ASP A 288 54.95 24.21 11.37
N GLN A 289 54.34 24.17 10.18
CA GLN A 289 54.89 24.82 8.98
C GLN A 289 54.99 26.35 9.11
N VAL A 290 53.99 26.99 9.74
CA VAL A 290 54.03 28.44 9.98
C VAL A 290 55.12 28.81 10.98
N MET A 291 55.31 28.02 12.03
CA MET A 291 56.36 28.25 13.04
C MET A 291 57.78 28.05 12.47
N ASP A 292 57.96 27.06 11.59
CA ASP A 292 59.23 26.83 10.88
C ASP A 292 59.54 27.98 9.90
N ALA A 293 58.53 28.48 9.17
CA ALA A 293 58.71 29.61 8.26
C ALA A 293 59.06 30.91 9.01
N LEU A 294 58.48 31.15 10.19
CA LEU A 294 58.76 32.30 11.04
C LEU A 294 60.14 32.24 11.70
N THR A 295 60.66 31.05 12.00
CA THR A 295 62.04 30.89 12.52
C THR A 295 63.10 31.01 11.43
N GLN A 296 62.82 30.59 10.19
CA GLN A 296 63.73 30.78 9.06
C GLN A 296 63.81 32.22 8.54
N SER A 297 62.81 33.05 8.81
CA SER A 297 62.78 34.47 8.42
C SER A 297 63.30 35.43 9.51
N ALA A 298 63.71 34.90 10.66
CA ALA A 298 64.33 35.64 11.77
C ALA A 298 65.84 35.40 11.91
N GLY A 299 66.46 34.69 10.95
CA GLY A 299 67.91 34.40 10.89
C GLY A 299 68.62 35.18 9.78
#